data_AF-A0A2M9N337-F1
#
_entry.id   AF-A0A2M9N337-F1
#
_cell.length_a   1.000
_cell.length_b   1.000
_cell.length_c   1.000
_cell.angle_alpha   90.00
_cell.angle_beta   90.00
_cell.angle_gamma   90.00
#
_symmetry.space_group_name_H-M   'P 1'
#
loop_
_entity.id
_entity.type
_entity.pdbx_description
1 polymer ?
#
loop_
_entity_poly.entity_id
_entity_poly.type
_entity_poly.pdbx_seq_one_letter_code
_entity_poly.pdbx_strand_id
1 'polypeptide(L)'
;MDVSVNGEWVSRTGAVLVYRNIPGLPEAKENTVQIAERDGEIDFGSTYGARPVGLGFFITGDYDPTVSLLMRQFNTRRGVLDLVFSDRPGKHYFAQYRSTMSWDESTGNRVIDIPLKMYDPFPESDEKITELNITRSSQVVSVQSLGDERASPVIVLTNIGTTTLQSFKIRNEYLMEG
;
A
#
# COMPACT_ATOMS: atom_id res chain seq x y z
N MET A 1 19.09 0.99 -5.90
CA MET A 1 17.69 0.96 -5.45
C MET A 1 17.55 -0.30 -4.61
N ASP A 2 16.96 -0.22 -3.43
CA ASP A 2 16.75 -1.37 -2.53
C ASP A 2 15.30 -1.38 -2.03
N VAL A 3 14.87 -2.53 -1.50
CA VAL A 3 13.55 -2.70 -0.90
C VAL A 3 13.69 -3.34 0.47
N SER A 4 12.98 -2.76 1.44
CA SER A 4 12.76 -3.33 2.75
C SER A 4 11.47 -4.13 2.72
N VAL A 5 11.49 -5.35 3.25
CA VAL A 5 10.29 -6.18 3.43
C VAL A 5 10.13 -6.43 4.91
N ASN A 6 9.04 -5.92 5.50
CA ASN A 6 8.77 -5.99 6.94
C ASN A 6 9.96 -5.44 7.78
N GLY A 7 10.60 -4.37 7.32
CA GLY A 7 11.74 -3.74 8.00
C GLY A 7 13.12 -4.33 7.67
N GLU A 8 13.19 -5.43 6.91
CA GLU A 8 14.45 -6.06 6.51
C GLU A 8 14.83 -5.72 5.06
N TRP A 9 15.96 -5.04 4.88
CA TRP A 9 16.53 -4.72 3.57
C TRP A 9 17.02 -5.96 2.83
N VAL A 10 16.52 -6.17 1.61
CA VAL A 10 16.85 -7.35 0.78
C VAL A 10 18.32 -7.38 0.38
N SER A 11 19.00 -6.23 0.24
CA SER A 11 20.45 -6.18 0.01
C SER A 11 21.28 -7.01 1.01
N ARG A 12 20.76 -7.25 2.21
CA ARG A 12 21.43 -8.07 3.25
C ARG A 12 21.37 -9.57 2.99
N THR A 13 20.57 -10.05 2.05
CA THR A 13 20.41 -11.49 1.75
C THR A 13 21.32 -11.99 0.62
N GLY A 14 22.12 -11.11 0.01
CA GLY A 14 22.93 -11.43 -1.17
C GLY A 14 22.17 -11.27 -2.50
N ALA A 15 21.09 -10.50 -2.50
CA ALA A 15 20.30 -10.16 -3.68
C ALA A 15 20.21 -8.64 -3.83
N VAL A 16 20.16 -8.16 -5.08
CA VAL A 16 20.03 -6.74 -5.39
C VAL A 16 18.77 -6.52 -6.22
N LEU A 17 17.94 -5.55 -5.84
CA LEU A 17 16.77 -5.16 -6.62
C LEU A 17 17.21 -4.48 -7.92
N VAL A 18 16.92 -5.12 -9.06
CA VAL A 18 17.30 -4.63 -10.39
C VAL A 18 16.18 -3.80 -10.99
N TYR A 19 14.94 -4.27 -10.86
CA TYR A 19 13.78 -3.59 -11.37
C TYR A 19 12.58 -3.74 -10.44
N ARG A 20 11.69 -2.75 -10.53
CA ARG A 20 10.41 -2.71 -9.83
C ARG A 20 9.34 -2.35 -10.86
N ASN A 21 8.43 -3.28 -11.12
CA ASN A 21 7.28 -3.07 -11.97
C ASN A 21 6.04 -2.84 -11.10
N ILE A 22 5.70 -1.56 -10.90
CA ILE A 22 4.46 -1.14 -10.23
C ILE A 22 3.77 -0.15 -11.16
N PRO A 23 2.59 -0.49 -11.69
CA PRO A 23 1.80 0.43 -12.51
C PRO A 23 1.53 1.74 -11.77
N GLY A 24 1.60 2.86 -12.49
CA GLY A 24 1.33 4.18 -11.92
C GLY A 24 -0.10 4.31 -11.39
N LEU A 25 -1.06 3.74 -12.12
CA LEU A 25 -2.45 3.59 -11.70
C LEU A 25 -2.80 2.10 -11.55
N PRO A 26 -3.69 1.74 -10.61
CA PRO A 26 -4.23 0.39 -10.54
C PRO A 26 -5.04 0.06 -11.80
N GLU A 27 -5.33 -1.22 -12.00
CA GLU A 27 -6.29 -1.65 -13.02
C GLU A 27 -7.64 -0.96 -12.81
N ALA A 28 -8.21 -0.37 -13.85
CA ALA A 28 -9.59 0.13 -13.81
C ALA A 28 -10.54 -1.04 -14.11
N LYS A 29 -11.53 -1.23 -13.24
CA LYS A 29 -12.60 -2.20 -13.42
C LYS A 29 -13.89 -1.45 -13.76
N GLU A 30 -14.30 -1.59 -15.00
CA GLU A 30 -15.57 -1.05 -15.50
C GLU A 30 -16.70 -1.96 -15.01
N ASN A 31 -17.74 -1.33 -14.43
CA ASN A 31 -18.93 -2.05 -14.00
C ASN A 31 -20.02 -1.76 -15.02
N THR A 32 -19.98 -2.44 -16.16
CA THR A 32 -20.97 -2.27 -17.22
C THR A 32 -21.88 -3.49 -17.35
N VAL A 33 -23.07 -3.27 -17.90
CA VAL A 33 -24.00 -4.33 -18.27
C VAL A 33 -24.48 -4.10 -19.69
N GLN A 34 -24.32 -5.13 -20.52
CA GLN A 34 -24.93 -5.19 -21.85
C GLN A 34 -26.30 -5.87 -21.77
N ILE A 35 -27.32 -5.27 -22.36
CA ILE A 35 -28.67 -5.83 -22.45
C ILE A 35 -28.84 -6.42 -23.86
N ALA A 36 -29.32 -7.65 -23.95
CA ALA A 36 -29.57 -8.31 -25.24
C ALA A 36 -30.50 -7.46 -26.12
N GLU A 37 -30.21 -7.46 -27.43
CA GLU A 37 -30.96 -6.73 -28.47
C GLU A 37 -30.96 -5.19 -28.32
N ARG A 38 -30.07 -4.64 -27.48
CA ARG A 38 -29.88 -3.19 -27.35
C ARG A 38 -28.44 -2.81 -27.69
N ASP A 39 -28.29 -1.82 -28.57
CA ASP A 39 -26.99 -1.25 -28.87
C ASP A 39 -26.43 -0.48 -27.65
N GLY A 40 -25.15 -0.69 -27.38
CA GLY A 40 -24.41 -0.04 -26.29
C GLY A 40 -24.45 -0.81 -24.96
N GLU A 41 -23.94 -0.15 -23.91
CA GLU A 41 -23.82 -0.69 -22.55
C GLU A 41 -24.35 0.32 -21.52
N ILE A 42 -24.81 -0.19 -20.37
CA ILE A 42 -25.15 0.63 -19.21
C ILE A 42 -23.94 0.69 -18.29
N ASP A 43 -23.47 1.90 -17.98
CA ASP A 43 -22.33 2.16 -17.10
C ASP A 43 -22.77 2.43 -15.65
N PHE A 44 -22.29 1.62 -14.70
CA PHE A 44 -22.50 1.79 -13.26
C PHE A 44 -21.29 2.44 -12.56
N GLY A 45 -20.35 2.98 -13.34
CA GLY A 45 -19.10 3.56 -12.90
C GLY A 45 -17.97 2.54 -12.84
N SER A 46 -16.81 3.00 -12.35
CA SER A 46 -15.58 2.21 -12.33
C SER A 46 -15.00 2.14 -10.93
N THR A 47 -14.29 1.04 -10.65
CA THR A 47 -13.53 0.86 -9.40
C THR A 47 -12.07 0.53 -9.72
N TYR A 48 -11.18 0.75 -8.75
CA TYR A 48 -9.81 0.27 -8.87
C TYR A 48 -9.71 -1.20 -8.45
N GLY A 49 -9.12 -2.00 -9.33
CA GLY A 49 -8.70 -3.36 -9.06
C GLY A 49 -7.41 -3.39 -8.23
N ALA A 50 -7.06 -4.61 -7.81
CA ALA A 50 -5.81 -4.86 -7.11
C ALA A 50 -4.60 -4.50 -7.97
N ARG A 51 -3.57 -3.91 -7.36
CA ARG A 51 -2.36 -3.46 -8.07
C ARG A 51 -1.30 -4.58 -8.09
N PRO A 52 -0.85 -5.05 -9.26
CA PRO A 52 0.26 -5.99 -9.33
C PRO A 52 1.58 -5.28 -8.98
N VAL A 53 2.46 -6.01 -8.31
CA VAL A 53 3.80 -5.53 -7.94
C VAL A 53 4.79 -6.62 -8.33
N GLY A 54 5.65 -6.33 -9.32
CA GLY A 54 6.73 -7.24 -9.74
C GLY A 54 8.08 -6.73 -9.25
N LEU A 55 8.83 -7.55 -8.52
CA LEU A 55 10.18 -7.23 -8.07
C LEU A 55 11.18 -8.19 -8.71
N GLY A 56 12.18 -7.67 -9.43
CA GLY A 56 13.25 -8.46 -10.01
C GLY A 56 14.53 -8.33 -9.20
N PHE A 57 15.07 -9.46 -8.74
CA PHE A 57 16.28 -9.52 -7.93
C PHE A 57 17.41 -10.23 -8.64
N PHE A 58 18.58 -9.60 -8.75
CA PHE A 58 19.80 -10.24 -9.21
C PHE A 58 20.55 -10.83 -8.02
N ILE A 59 20.91 -12.12 -8.12
CA ILE A 59 21.63 -12.84 -7.06
C ILE A 59 23.13 -12.58 -7.18
N THR A 60 23.68 -11.86 -6.20
CA THR A 60 25.11 -11.54 -6.11
C THR A 60 25.90 -12.53 -5.25
N GLY A 61 25.23 -13.22 -4.31
CA GLY A 61 25.82 -14.25 -3.45
C GLY A 61 25.76 -15.67 -4.03
N ASP A 62 25.87 -16.63 -3.13
CA ASP A 62 25.62 -18.05 -3.43
C ASP A 62 24.15 -18.23 -3.80
N TYR A 63 23.91 -18.88 -4.95
CA TYR A 63 22.58 -18.94 -5.54
C TYR A 63 21.55 -19.59 -4.61
N ASP A 64 21.71 -20.88 -4.29
CA ASP A 64 20.72 -21.63 -3.51
C ASP A 64 20.45 -21.06 -2.10
N PRO A 65 21.47 -20.62 -1.34
CA PRO A 65 21.25 -19.97 -0.05
C PRO A 65 20.49 -18.64 -0.19
N THR A 66 20.86 -17.78 -1.14
CA THR A 66 20.18 -16.50 -1.34
C THR A 66 18.74 -16.70 -1.80
N VAL A 67 18.49 -17.63 -2.74
CA VAL A 67 17.12 -17.97 -3.17
C VAL A 67 16.30 -18.46 -1.98
N SER A 68 16.86 -19.32 -1.14
CA SER A 68 16.17 -19.83 0.06
C SER A 68 15.80 -18.71 1.04
N LEU A 69 16.67 -17.71 1.21
CA LEU A 69 16.39 -16.52 2.03
C LEU A 69 15.27 -15.67 1.41
N LEU A 70 15.31 -15.45 0.08
CA LEU A 70 14.25 -14.74 -0.63
C LEU A 70 12.91 -15.47 -0.52
N MET A 71 12.87 -16.79 -0.70
CA MET A 71 11.66 -17.60 -0.50
C MET A 71 11.14 -17.50 0.94
N ARG A 72 12.03 -17.43 1.94
CA ARG A 72 11.63 -17.22 3.33
C ARG A 72 11.05 -15.83 3.56
N GLN A 73 11.57 -14.81 2.88
CA GLN A 73 11.09 -13.43 2.98
C GLN A 73 9.76 -13.24 2.25
N PHE A 74 9.64 -13.82 1.06
CA PHE A 74 8.47 -13.77 0.17
C PHE A 74 7.77 -15.12 0.13
N ASN A 75 6.84 -15.34 1.08
CA ASN A 75 5.98 -16.51 1.04
C ASN A 75 4.54 -16.18 1.46
N THR A 76 3.59 -16.95 0.93
CA THR A 76 2.15 -16.77 1.18
C THR A 76 1.79 -16.88 2.66
N ARG A 77 2.54 -17.65 3.46
CA ARG A 77 2.23 -17.85 4.89
C ARG A 77 2.55 -16.62 5.75
N ARG A 78 3.33 -15.66 5.25
CA ARG A 78 3.56 -14.37 5.93
C ARG A 78 2.39 -13.40 5.81
N GLY A 79 1.43 -13.66 4.93
CA GLY A 79 0.28 -12.78 4.72
C GLY A 79 0.68 -11.49 4.01
N VAL A 80 0.31 -10.35 4.59
CA VAL A 80 0.62 -9.01 4.07
C VAL A 80 2.06 -8.65 4.40
N LEU A 81 2.81 -8.28 3.37
CA LEU A 81 4.17 -7.77 3.46
C LEU A 81 4.14 -6.26 3.35
N ASP A 82 4.80 -5.58 4.27
CA ASP A 82 5.08 -4.15 4.18
C ASP A 82 6.34 -3.94 3.35
N LEU A 83 6.20 -3.33 2.17
CA LEU A 83 7.32 -2.99 1.31
C LEU A 83 7.61 -1.49 1.36
N VAL A 84 8.86 -1.14 1.68
CA VAL A 84 9.35 0.24 1.64
C VAL A 84 10.55 0.31 0.71
N PHE A 85 10.51 1.18 -0.28
CA PHE A 85 11.60 1.32 -1.25
C PHE A 85 12.56 2.43 -0.85
N SER A 86 13.85 2.21 -1.03
CA SER A 86 14.90 3.19 -0.67
C SER A 86 14.75 4.53 -1.40
N ASP A 87 14.20 4.52 -2.61
CA ASP A 87 13.95 5.70 -3.44
C ASP A 87 12.58 6.35 -3.19
N ARG A 88 11.72 5.71 -2.36
CA ARG A 88 10.39 6.20 -1.97
C ARG A 88 10.21 6.05 -0.45
N PRO A 89 11.03 6.74 0.37
CA PRO A 89 10.93 6.63 1.83
C PRO A 89 9.56 7.11 2.32
N GLY A 90 9.05 6.47 3.38
CA GLY A 90 7.75 6.79 4.00
C GLY A 90 6.53 6.33 3.20
N LYS A 91 6.71 5.66 2.05
CA LYS A 91 5.61 5.03 1.30
C LYS A 91 5.61 3.52 1.54
N HIS A 92 4.54 3.05 2.15
CA HIS A 92 4.30 1.65 2.50
C HIS A 92 3.42 0.98 1.45
N TYR A 93 3.93 -0.07 0.82
CA TYR A 93 3.20 -0.86 -0.16
C TYR A 93 2.83 -2.20 0.44
N PHE A 94 1.57 -2.33 0.89
CA PHE A 94 1.04 -3.54 1.48
C PHE A 94 0.68 -4.57 0.41
N ALA A 95 1.59 -5.51 0.17
CA ALA A 95 1.46 -6.51 -0.89
C ALA A 95 1.49 -7.92 -0.33
N GLN A 96 0.84 -8.85 -1.01
CA GLN A 96 0.93 -10.28 -0.68
C GLN A 96 1.62 -11.03 -1.81
N TYR A 97 2.45 -12.01 -1.44
CA TYR A 97 3.00 -12.93 -2.43
C TYR A 97 1.88 -13.71 -3.11
N ARG A 98 1.90 -13.72 -4.45
CA ARG A 98 0.88 -14.35 -5.29
C ARG A 98 1.54 -14.92 -6.53
N SER A 99 1.00 -16.03 -7.05
CA SER A 99 1.58 -16.76 -8.19
C SER A 99 2.88 -17.50 -7.83
N THR A 100 3.63 -17.84 -8.86
CA THR A 100 4.89 -18.59 -8.80
C THR A 100 6.05 -17.66 -9.10
N MET A 101 7.09 -17.71 -8.28
CA MET A 101 8.38 -17.11 -8.53
C MET A 101 8.94 -17.65 -9.86
N SER A 102 9.32 -16.76 -10.77
CA SER A 102 9.97 -17.12 -12.04
C SER A 102 11.44 -16.72 -12.02
N TRP A 103 12.21 -17.30 -12.93
CA TRP A 103 13.59 -16.92 -13.19
C TRP A 103 13.74 -16.57 -14.66
N ASP A 104 14.67 -15.67 -14.97
CA ASP A 104 15.04 -15.42 -16.36
C ASP A 104 15.81 -16.64 -16.91
N GLU A 105 15.26 -17.28 -17.95
CA GLU A 105 15.81 -18.47 -18.59
C GLU A 105 17.02 -18.19 -19.49
N SER A 106 17.37 -16.92 -19.72
CA SER A 106 18.56 -16.57 -20.49
C SER A 106 19.84 -17.07 -19.81
N THR A 107 20.72 -17.68 -20.62
CA THR A 107 21.93 -18.34 -20.11
C THR A 107 22.81 -17.36 -19.33
N GLY A 108 23.04 -17.68 -18.05
CA GLY A 108 23.88 -16.89 -17.16
C GLY A 108 23.16 -15.79 -16.40
N ASN A 109 21.86 -15.60 -16.63
CA ASN A 109 21.10 -14.63 -15.86
C ASN A 109 20.72 -15.21 -14.49
N ARG A 110 21.02 -14.46 -13.42
CA ARG A 110 20.69 -14.82 -12.04
C ARG A 110 19.58 -13.92 -11.51
N VAL A 111 18.62 -13.59 -12.37
CA VAL A 111 17.46 -12.74 -12.00
C VAL A 111 16.28 -13.61 -11.63
N ILE A 112 15.70 -13.30 -10.47
CA ILE A 112 14.51 -13.93 -9.92
C ILE A 112 13.41 -12.89 -9.82
N ASP A 113 12.24 -13.24 -10.31
CA ASP A 113 11.07 -12.39 -10.28
C ASP A 113 10.12 -12.83 -9.17
N ILE A 114 9.77 -11.87 -8.32
CA ILE A 114 8.84 -12.06 -7.21
C ILE A 114 7.53 -11.35 -7.56
N PRO A 115 6.49 -12.11 -7.94
CA PRO A 115 5.16 -11.56 -8.16
C PRO A 115 4.44 -11.34 -6.82
N LEU A 116 3.96 -10.11 -6.66
CA LEU A 116 3.20 -9.66 -5.50
C LEU A 116 1.92 -8.97 -5.97
N LYS A 117 0.94 -8.87 -5.07
CA LYS A 117 -0.36 -8.24 -5.32
C LYS A 117 -0.78 -7.40 -4.14
N MET A 118 -1.08 -6.13 -4.39
CA MET A 118 -1.70 -5.24 -3.41
C MET A 118 -3.22 -5.29 -3.60
N TYR A 119 -3.96 -5.74 -2.57
CA TYR A 119 -5.41 -5.80 -2.63
C TYR A 119 -6.05 -4.43 -2.40
N ASP A 120 -5.53 -3.68 -1.43
CA ASP A 120 -5.66 -2.23 -1.42
C ASP A 120 -4.60 -1.67 -2.37
N PRO A 121 -4.97 -1.08 -3.51
CA PRO A 121 -4.00 -0.72 -4.53
C PRO A 121 -3.20 0.54 -4.18
N PHE A 122 -3.54 1.25 -3.11
CA PHE A 122 -2.91 2.52 -2.76
C PHE A 122 -1.81 2.34 -1.71
N PRO A 123 -0.61 2.92 -1.93
CA PRO A 123 0.41 2.93 -0.90
C PRO A 123 0.02 3.90 0.21
N GLU A 124 0.30 3.51 1.45
CA GLU A 124 0.06 4.36 2.62
C GLU A 124 1.30 5.22 2.91
N SER A 125 1.07 6.42 3.42
CA SER A 125 2.14 7.25 3.97
C SER A 125 2.19 7.08 5.49
N ASP A 126 3.29 7.50 6.11
CA ASP A 126 3.38 7.57 7.57
C ASP A 126 2.16 8.29 8.18
N GLU A 127 1.61 7.71 9.25
CA GLU A 127 0.46 8.26 9.94
C GLU A 127 0.80 9.63 10.55
N LYS A 128 -0.06 10.62 10.31
CA LYS A 128 0.07 11.94 10.92
C LYS A 128 -0.88 12.09 12.10
N ILE A 129 -0.34 11.90 13.30
CA ILE A 129 -1.09 12.07 14.55
C ILE A 129 -1.04 13.53 14.98
N THR A 130 -2.20 14.10 15.32
CA THR A 130 -2.31 15.43 15.92
C THR A 130 -2.95 15.29 17.30
N GLU A 131 -2.17 15.49 18.35
CA GLU A 131 -2.65 15.50 19.72
C GLU A 131 -2.91 16.94 20.19
N LEU A 132 -4.10 17.17 20.75
CA LEU A 132 -4.48 18.49 21.23
C LEU A 132 -5.38 18.38 22.47
N ASN A 133 -5.06 19.19 23.48
CA ASN A 133 -5.95 19.38 24.62
C ASN A 133 -7.01 20.43 24.28
N ILE A 134 -8.27 20.00 24.27
CA ILE A 134 -9.43 20.87 24.07
C ILE A 134 -9.93 21.32 25.44
N THR A 135 -9.71 22.60 25.79
CA THR A 135 -10.06 23.17 27.10
C THR A 135 -11.23 24.16 27.05
N ARG A 136 -11.75 24.46 25.85
CA ARG A 136 -12.85 25.40 25.62
C ARG A 136 -13.81 24.88 24.55
N SER A 137 -15.05 25.37 24.60
CA SER A 137 -16.09 25.06 23.60
C SER A 137 -16.69 26.37 23.06
N SER A 138 -16.88 26.54 21.76
CA SER A 138 -16.52 25.64 20.65
C SER A 138 -15.03 25.72 20.28
N GLN A 139 -14.45 24.61 19.81
CA GLN A 139 -13.09 24.55 19.28
C GLN A 139 -13.08 23.89 17.91
N VAL A 140 -12.38 24.51 16.96
CA VAL A 140 -12.18 23.99 15.60
C VAL A 140 -10.73 23.53 15.47
N VAL A 141 -10.52 22.33 14.94
CA VAL A 141 -9.20 21.76 14.66
C VAL A 141 -9.12 21.49 13.17
N SER A 142 -8.23 22.19 12.48
CA SER A 142 -8.00 21.98 11.06
C SER A 142 -6.95 20.90 10.85
N VAL A 143 -7.32 19.85 10.13
CA VAL A 143 -6.42 18.76 9.73
C VAL A 143 -6.23 18.83 8.22
N GLN A 144 -4.97 18.73 7.76
CA GLN A 144 -4.66 18.65 6.34
C GLN A 144 -4.34 17.21 5.97
N SER A 145 -5.13 16.66 5.04
CA SER A 145 -4.81 15.43 4.32
C SER A 145 -4.07 15.80 3.03
N LEU A 146 -2.78 15.47 2.95
CA LEU A 146 -1.95 15.73 1.77
C LEU A 146 -1.96 14.56 0.77
N GLY A 147 -2.69 13.48 1.07
CA GLY A 147 -2.81 12.33 0.19
C GLY A 147 -3.73 12.63 -1.01
N ASP A 148 -3.38 12.07 -2.16
CA ASP A 148 -4.17 12.17 -3.40
C ASP A 148 -5.42 11.27 -3.37
N GLU A 149 -5.50 10.37 -2.38
CA GLU A 149 -6.64 9.50 -2.13
C GLU A 149 -7.32 9.86 -0.81
N ARG A 150 -8.64 9.62 -0.75
CA ARG A 150 -9.43 9.91 0.44
C ARG A 150 -9.08 8.94 1.56
N ALA A 151 -8.44 9.43 2.62
CA ALA A 151 -8.24 8.69 3.86
C ALA A 151 -9.38 8.94 4.85
N SER A 152 -9.79 7.91 5.59
CA SER A 152 -10.77 8.05 6.68
C SER A 152 -10.05 8.40 7.98
N PRO A 153 -10.24 9.61 8.56
CA PRO A 153 -9.55 9.98 9.79
C PRO A 153 -10.12 9.23 11.00
N VAL A 154 -9.25 8.82 11.92
CA VAL A 154 -9.64 8.27 13.22
C VAL A 154 -9.54 9.37 14.27
N ILE A 155 -10.63 9.64 15.00
CA ILE A 155 -10.69 10.66 16.05
C ILE A 155 -10.84 9.95 17.40
N VAL A 156 -9.84 10.12 18.27
CA VAL A 156 -9.86 9.61 19.64
C VAL A 156 -9.97 10.78 20.60
N LEU A 157 -10.92 10.69 21.54
CA LEU A 157 -11.15 11.72 22.56
C LEU A 157 -11.11 11.10 23.95
N THR A 158 -10.31 11.70 24.82
CA THR A 158 -10.15 11.27 26.21
C THR A 158 -10.45 12.46 27.11
N ASN A 159 -11.41 12.32 28.03
CA ASN A 159 -11.65 13.33 29.05
C ASN A 159 -10.56 13.24 30.13
N ILE A 160 -9.67 14.22 30.16
CA ILE A 160 -8.59 14.34 31.16
C ILE A 160 -8.97 15.24 32.35
N GLY A 161 -10.18 15.82 32.34
CA GLY A 161 -10.70 16.67 33.41
C GLY A 161 -11.36 15.88 34.54
N THR A 162 -11.67 16.59 35.64
CA THR A 162 -12.36 16.01 36.81
C THR A 162 -13.88 16.05 36.71
N THR A 163 -14.44 16.77 35.73
CA THR A 163 -15.88 16.90 35.51
C THR A 163 -16.34 15.97 34.38
N THR A 164 -17.48 15.30 34.59
CA THR A 164 -18.12 14.50 33.56
C THR A 164 -18.74 15.41 32.50
N LEU A 165 -18.36 15.23 31.23
CA LEU A 165 -18.99 15.89 30.10
C LEU A 165 -20.34 15.22 29.79
N GLN A 166 -21.44 15.90 30.07
CA GLN A 166 -22.80 15.34 29.89
C GLN A 166 -23.34 15.47 28.46
N SER A 167 -22.78 16.38 27.67
CA SER A 167 -23.15 16.56 26.26
C SER A 167 -21.94 16.99 25.46
N PHE A 168 -21.71 16.31 24.34
CA PHE A 168 -20.61 16.61 23.43
C PHE A 168 -21.08 16.35 22.00
N LYS A 169 -20.75 17.25 21.08
CA LYS A 169 -21.08 17.14 19.66
C LYS A 169 -19.81 17.35 18.84
N ILE A 170 -19.55 16.41 17.94
CA ILE A 170 -18.51 16.52 16.93
C ILE A 170 -19.20 16.82 15.61
N ARG A 171 -18.71 17.82 14.88
CA ARG A 171 -19.07 18.04 13.50
C ARG A 171 -17.81 17.92 12.66
N ASN A 172 -17.86 17.08 11.66
CA ASN A 172 -16.82 16.95 10.67
C ASN A 172 -17.26 17.74 9.44
N GLU A 173 -16.48 18.74 9.06
CA GLU A 173 -16.74 19.59 7.91
C GLU A 173 -15.59 19.42 6.92
N TYR A 174 -15.93 19.10 5.68
CA TYR A 174 -15.00 19.02 4.58
C TYR A 174 -15.29 20.17 3.63
N LEU A 175 -14.26 20.87 3.18
CA LEU A 175 -14.39 21.76 2.03
C LEU A 175 -14.64 20.88 0.80
N MET A 176 -15.90 20.79 0.37
CA MET A 176 -16.23 20.29 -0.95
C MET A 176 -16.13 21.49 -1.90
N GLU A 177 -15.25 21.39 -2.89
CA GLU A 177 -14.97 22.33 -4.00
C GLU A 177 -13.65 23.10 -3.94
N GLY A 178 -12.88 22.84 -5.00
CA GLY A 178 -11.73 23.54 -5.55
C GLY A 178 -11.47 22.90 -6.91
#